data_AF-A0A5K0VEX9-F1
#
_entry.id   AF-A0A5K0VEX9-F1
#
_cell.length_a   1.000
_cell.length_b   1.000
_cell.length_c   1.000
_cell.angle_alpha   90.00
_cell.angle_beta   90.00
_cell.angle_gamma   90.00
#
_symmetry.space_group_name_H-M   'P 1'
#
loop_
_entity.id
_entity.type
_entity.pdbx_description
1 polymer ?
#
loop_
_entity_poly.entity_id
_entity_poly.type
_entity_poly.pdbx_seq_one_letter_code
_entity_poly.pdbx_strand_id
1 'polypeptide(L)' 'YCECFAAGVYCIQQCSCQGCLNKPEHEDTVLETRERIESRNPLAFVPKVVKPAEPVVENK' A
#
# COMPACT_ATOMS: atom_id res chain seq x y z
N TYR A 1 -2.79 -10.27 5.99
CA TYR A 1 -3.08 -9.13 5.09
C TYR A 1 -2.68 -7.86 5.83
N CYS A 2 -2.06 -6.88 5.16
CA CYS A 2 -1.58 -5.64 5.76
C CYS A 2 -1.99 -4.46 4.87
N GLU A 3 -2.80 -3.55 5.40
CA GLU A 3 -3.30 -2.37 4.66
C GLU A 3 -2.19 -1.36 4.39
N CYS A 4 -1.27 -1.16 5.34
CA CYS A 4 -0.11 -0.30 5.15
C CYS A 4 0.73 -0.76 3.95
N PHE A 5 1.06 -2.07 3.91
CA PHE A 5 1.81 -2.65 2.79
C PHE A 5 1.05 -2.51 1.46
N ALA A 6 -0.27 -2.77 1.46
CA ALA A 6 -1.10 -2.60 0.27
C ALA A 6 -1.13 -1.14 -0.22
N ALA A 7 -1.10 -0.17 0.70
CA ALA A 7 -1.04 1.26 0.43
C ALA A 7 0.38 1.79 0.11
N GLY A 8 1.41 0.93 0.17
CA GLY A 8 2.79 1.33 -0.10
C GLY A 8 3.44 2.16 1.02
N VAL A 9 2.97 2.01 2.26
CA VAL A 9 3.53 2.68 3.44
C VAL A 9 4.01 1.66 4.47
N TYR A 10 5.08 1.99 5.19
CA TYR A 10 5.57 1.15 6.29
C TYR A 10 4.60 1.16 7.48
N CYS A 11 4.55 0.04 8.20
CA CYS A 11 3.83 -0.04 9.45
C CYS A 11 4.55 0.76 10.54
N ILE A 12 3.78 1.51 11.31
CA ILE A 12 4.25 2.25 12.49
C ILE A 12 3.89 1.49 13.77
N GLN A 13 4.36 1.99 14.92
CA GLN A 13 4.19 1.32 16.22
C GLN A 13 2.71 1.09 16.62
N GLN A 14 1.78 1.90 16.10
CA GLN A 14 0.35 1.75 16.39
C GLN A 14 -0.36 0.68 15.55
N CYS A 15 0.35 -0.04 14.66
CA CYS A 15 -0.22 -1.15 13.89
C CYS A 15 -0.32 -2.42 14.76
N SER A 16 -1.47 -3.11 14.73
CA SER A 16 -1.68 -4.37 15.46
C SER A 16 -1.08 -5.62 14.78
N CYS A 17 -0.03 -5.44 13.97
CA CYS A 17 0.59 -6.53 13.23
C CYS A 17 1.45 -7.43 14.14
N GLN A 18 1.25 -8.74 14.09
CA GLN A 18 2.13 -9.71 14.76
C GLN A 18 3.29 -10.07 13.83
N GLY A 19 4.54 -9.96 14.31
CA GLY A 19 5.73 -10.28 13.51
C GLY A 19 5.89 -9.41 12.26
N CYS A 20 5.62 -8.10 12.38
CA CYS A 20 5.55 -7.20 11.23
C CYS A 20 6.91 -7.00 10.55
N LEU A 21 7.02 -7.44 9.29
CA LEU A 21 8.16 -7.18 8.42
C LEU A 21 7.99 -5.95 7.51
N ASN A 22 6.81 -5.31 7.51
CA ASN A 22 6.59 -4.08 6.73
C ASN A 22 7.19 -2.87 7.47
N LYS A 23 8.51 -2.82 7.58
CA LYS A 23 9.28 -1.80 8.31
C LYS A 23 10.52 -1.39 7.51
N PRO A 24 11.06 -0.17 7.72
CA PRO A 24 12.30 0.26 7.08
C PRO A 24 13.48 -0.68 7.33
N GLU A 25 13.57 -1.25 8.54
CA GLU A 25 14.61 -2.22 8.91
C GLU A 25 14.58 -3.52 8.09
N HIS A 26 13.50 -3.77 7.34
CA HIS A 26 13.27 -4.95 6.52
C HIS A 26 12.98 -4.57 5.05
N GLU A 27 13.49 -3.44 4.57
CA GLU A 27 13.22 -2.88 3.24
C GLU A 27 13.40 -3.89 2.10
N ASP A 28 14.51 -4.64 2.09
CA ASP A 28 14.77 -5.66 1.06
C ASP A 28 13.65 -6.72 1.00
N THR A 29 13.17 -7.18 2.16
CA THR A 29 12.07 -8.15 2.26
C THR A 29 10.75 -7.56 1.79
N VAL A 30 10.52 -6.27 2.07
CA VAL A 30 9.31 -5.54 1.63
C VAL A 30 9.30 -5.40 0.11
N LEU A 31 10.42 -4.96 -0.48
CA LEU A 31 10.55 -4.79 -1.93
C LEU A 31 10.41 -6.12 -2.67
N GLU A 32 11.15 -7.16 -2.26
CA GLU A 32 11.07 -8.49 -2.89
C GLU A 32 9.64 -9.05 -2.81
N THR A 33 8.98 -8.90 -1.65
CA THR A 33 7.61 -9.37 -1.47
C THR A 33 6.64 -8.61 -2.38
N ARG A 34 6.84 -7.31 -2.56
CA ARG A 34 6.01 -6.47 -3.43
C ARG A 34 6.16 -6.88 -4.89
N GLU A 35 7.38 -7.01 -5.38
CA GLU A 35 7.68 -7.47 -6.75
C GLU A 35 7.09 -8.85 -7.03
N ARG A 36 7.21 -9.77 -6.06
CA ARG A 36 6.63 -11.11 -6.16
C ARG A 36 5.10 -11.11 -6.24
N ILE A 37 4.43 -10.15 -5.60
CA ILE A 37 2.98 -10.01 -5.68
C ILE A 37 2.57 -9.36 -7.02
N GLU A 38 3.26 -8.31 -7.45
CA GLU A 38 3.00 -7.62 -8.74
C GLU A 38 3.26 -8.51 -9.95
N SER A 39 4.31 -9.34 -9.92
CA SER A 39 4.59 -10.32 -10.97
C SER A 39 3.49 -11.37 -11.15
N ARG A 40 2.76 -11.70 -10.07
CA ARG A 40 1.60 -12.61 -10.13
C ARG A 40 0.31 -11.90 -10.55
N ASN A 41 0.17 -10.63 -10.17
CA ASN A 41 -0.96 -9.79 -10.53
C ASN A 41 -0.51 -8.33 -10.62
N PRO A 42 -0.32 -7.78 -11.84
CA PRO A 42 0.11 -6.40 -12.03
C PRO A 42 -0.84 -5.35 -11.43
N LEU A 43 -2.11 -5.72 -11.19
CA LEU A 43 -3.12 -4.85 -10.60
C LEU A 43 -3.29 -5.04 -9.08
N ALA A 44 -2.39 -5.79 -8.43
CA ALA A 44 -2.51 -6.17 -7.02
C ALA A 44 -2.59 -4.98 -6.05
N PHE A 45 -1.90 -3.88 -6.38
CA PHE A 45 -1.83 -2.68 -5.55
C PHE A 45 -2.52 -1.46 -6.18
N VAL A 46 -3.21 -1.64 -7.31
CA VAL A 46 -3.99 -0.57 -7.93
C VAL A 46 -5.23 -0.30 -7.07
N PRO A 47 -5.54 0.97 -6.73
CA PRO A 47 -6.75 1.31 -6.00
C PRO A 47 -8.00 0.83 -6.75
N LYS A 48 -8.78 -0.05 -6.13
CA LYS A 48 -9.99 -0.65 -6.75
C LYS A 48 -11.18 0.31 -6.85
N VAL A 49 -11.12 1.45 -6.16
CA VAL A 49 -12.21 2.42 -6.09
C VAL A 49 -11.68 3.78 -6.54
N VAL A 50 -11.90 4.12 -7.81
CA VAL A 50 -11.94 5.52 -8.23
C VAL A 50 -13.17 6.14 -7.58
N LYS A 51 -12.99 6.94 -6.52
CA LYS A 51 -14.04 7.89 -6.14
C LYS A 51 -14.19 8.84 -7.35
N PRO A 52 -15.41 9.07 -7.88
CA PRO A 52 -15.58 10.12 -8.88
C PRO A 52 -15.02 11.40 -8.28
N ALA A 53 -14.11 12.06 -8.98
CA ALA A 53 -13.61 13.37 -8.58
C ALA A 53 -14.82 14.28 -8.37
N GLU A 54 -15.01 14.80 -7.16
CA GLU A 54 -15.94 15.89 -6.94
C GLU A 54 -15.46 17.07 -7.80
N PRO A 55 -16.33 17.70 -8.61
CA PRO A 55 -15.92 18.84 -9.41
C PRO A 55 -15.50 19.95 -8.46
N VAL A 56 -14.23 20.35 -8.53
CA VAL A 56 -13.77 21.61 -7.93
C VAL A 56 -14.57 22.71 -8.63
N VAL A 57 -15.57 23.25 -7.92
CA VAL A 57 -16.29 24.44 -8.36
C VAL A 57 -15.30 25.60 -8.31
N GLU A 58 -14.72 25.93 -9.45
CA GLU A 58 -13.95 27.14 -9.65
C GLU A 58 -14.94 28.31 -9.71
N ASN A 59 -15.04 29.05 -8.60
CA ASN A 59 -15.81 30.29 -8.55
C ASN A 59 -15.10 31.36 -9.39
N LYS A 60 -15.78 31.80 -10.45
CA LYS A 60 -15.43 32.96 -11.28
C LYS A 60 -15.67 34.26 -10.53
#